data_AF-A0A0A5GFF5-F1
#
_entry.id   AF-A0A0A5GFF5-F1
#
_cell.length_a   1.000
_cell.length_b   1.000
_cell.length_c   1.000
_cell.angle_alpha   90.00
_cell.angle_beta   90.00
_cell.angle_gamma   90.00
#
_symmetry.space_group_name_H-M   'P 1'
#
loop_
_entity.id
_entity.type
_entity.pdbx_description
1 polymer ?
#
loop_
_entity_poly.entity_id
_entity_poly.type
_entity_poly.pdbx_seq_one_letter_code
_entity_poly.pdbx_strand_id
1 'polypeptide(L)'
;MDRVYIHTINILIGVASIGISFILAWVMMAFAPEGNDLYSLMPFLVIAIWGIGYAIQLNVEKTRVILLTLVVECSLLFIIIFYERLFQ
;
A
#
# COMPACT_ATOMS: atom_id res chain seq x y z
N MET A 1 3.89 -20.94 -15.41
CA MET A 1 3.84 -19.48 -15.73
C MET A 1 5.26 -18.96 -15.71
N ASP A 2 5.61 -18.14 -16.70
CA ASP A 2 6.96 -17.63 -16.83
C ASP A 2 7.33 -16.70 -15.67
N ARG A 3 8.57 -16.76 -15.18
CA ARG A 3 9.03 -15.95 -14.02
C ARG A 3 8.93 -14.45 -14.29
N VAL A 4 9.05 -14.07 -15.56
CA VAL A 4 8.91 -12.69 -16.04
C VAL A 4 7.46 -12.23 -15.96
N TYR A 5 6.52 -13.11 -16.32
CA TYR A 5 5.09 -12.80 -16.30
C TYR A 5 4.58 -12.46 -14.89
N ILE A 6 4.96 -13.24 -13.87
CA ILE A 6 4.60 -12.97 -12.46
C ILE A 6 5.20 -11.64 -11.99
N HIS A 7 6.41 -11.32 -12.41
CA HIS A 7 7.06 -10.06 -12.05
C HIS A 7 6.35 -8.85 -12.65
N THR A 8 5.98 -8.92 -13.94
CA THR A 8 5.21 -7.86 -14.61
C THR A 8 3.85 -7.65 -13.96
N ILE A 9 3.14 -8.72 -13.62
CA ILE A 9 1.86 -8.62 -12.90
C ILE A 9 2.04 -7.91 -11.57
N ASN A 10 3.06 -8.30 -10.79
CA ASN A 10 3.31 -7.66 -9.50
C ASN A 10 3.51 -6.14 -9.68
N ILE A 11 4.35 -5.73 -10.65
CA ILE A 11 4.58 -4.32 -11.01
C ILE A 11 3.26 -3.59 -11.26
N LEU A 12 2.38 -4.16 -12.09
CA LEU A 12 1.09 -3.56 -12.40
C LEU A 12 0.20 -3.41 -11.18
N ILE A 13 0.17 -4.42 -10.29
CA ILE A 13 -0.59 -4.34 -9.03
C ILE A 13 -0.04 -3.22 -8.15
N GLY A 14 1.29 -3.09 -8.04
CA GLY A 14 1.89 -2.03 -7.22
C GLY A 14 1.62 -0.62 -7.75
N VAL A 15 1.70 -0.43 -9.07
CA VAL A 15 1.35 0.87 -9.69
C VAL A 15 -0.12 1.19 -9.46
N ALA A 16 -1.01 0.20 -9.60
CA ALA A 16 -2.44 0.39 -9.33
C ALA A 16 -2.71 0.73 -7.86
N SER A 17 -2.07 0.02 -6.92
CA SER A 17 -2.17 0.30 -5.47
C SER A 17 -1.71 1.72 -5.13
N ILE A 18 -0.56 2.15 -5.67
CA ILE A 18 -0.08 3.52 -5.49
C ILE A 18 -1.11 4.52 -6.03
N GLY A 19 -1.65 4.32 -7.23
CA GLY A 19 -2.69 5.17 -7.80
C GLY A 19 -3.95 5.24 -6.93
N ILE A 20 -4.41 4.10 -6.42
CA ILE A 20 -5.55 4.01 -5.50
C ILE A 20 -5.26 4.78 -4.21
N SER A 21 -4.04 4.69 -3.67
CA SER A 21 -3.67 5.39 -2.44
C SER A 21 -3.73 6.92 -2.57
N PHE A 22 -3.39 7.48 -3.74
CA PHE A 22 -3.55 8.92 -4.01
C PHE A 22 -5.02 9.34 -4.03
N ILE A 23 -5.88 8.54 -4.67
CA ILE A 23 -7.32 8.80 -4.70
C ILE A 23 -7.90 8.72 -3.29
N LEU A 24 -7.52 7.68 -2.54
CA LEU A 24 -7.98 7.46 -1.17
C LEU A 24 -7.54 8.59 -0.24
N ALA A 25 -6.26 8.99 -0.30
CA ALA A 25 -5.75 10.13 0.46
C ALA A 25 -6.53 11.41 0.15
N TRP A 26 -6.80 11.69 -1.12
CA TRP A 26 -7.60 12.85 -1.53
C TRP A 26 -9.03 12.79 -0.98
N VAL A 27 -9.71 11.65 -1.10
CA VAL A 27 -11.06 11.45 -0.56
C VAL A 27 -11.07 11.65 0.96
N MET A 28 -10.12 11.05 1.68
CA MET A 28 -10.06 11.17 3.13
C MET A 28 -9.77 12.62 3.56
N MET A 29 -8.84 13.31 2.91
CA MET A 29 -8.59 14.73 3.20
C MET A 29 -9.78 15.64 2.88
N ALA A 30 -10.62 15.28 1.91
CA ALA A 30 -11.80 16.07 1.53
C ALA A 30 -13.03 15.83 2.42
N PHE A 31 -13.20 14.63 2.98
CA PHE A 31 -14.45 14.20 3.64
C PHE A 31 -14.28 13.65 5.07
N ALA A 32 -13.07 13.36 5.54
CA ALA A 32 -12.86 12.85 6.89
C ALA A 32 -12.90 14.00 7.93
N PRO A 33 -13.21 13.68 9.20
CA PRO A 33 -13.11 14.65 10.29
C PRO A 33 -11.71 15.25 10.37
N GLU A 34 -11.63 16.55 10.69
CA GLU A 34 -10.36 17.24 10.91
C GLU A 34 -9.60 16.59 12.08
N GLY A 35 -8.34 16.20 11.88
CA GLY A 35 -7.50 15.65 12.97
C GLY A 35 -6.44 14.62 12.58
N ASN A 36 -6.56 13.97 11.43
CA ASN A 36 -5.64 12.90 11.03
C ASN A 36 -4.77 13.27 9.80
N ASP A 37 -3.64 13.92 10.07
CA ASP A 37 -2.66 14.32 9.04
C ASP A 37 -2.02 13.12 8.31
N LEU A 38 -2.16 11.90 8.83
CA LEU A 38 -1.61 10.68 8.23
C LEU A 38 -2.23 10.38 6.85
N TYR A 39 -3.40 10.93 6.53
CA TYR A 39 -3.98 10.79 5.20
C TYR A 39 -3.05 11.34 4.11
N SER A 40 -2.35 12.44 4.37
CA SER A 40 -1.40 13.04 3.44
C SER A 40 -0.16 12.18 3.20
N LEU A 41 0.22 11.37 4.19
CA LEU A 41 1.38 10.48 4.13
C LEU A 41 1.07 9.12 3.48
N MET A 42 -0.22 8.78 3.36
CA MET A 42 -0.68 7.48 2.87
C MET A 42 -0.03 7.07 1.52
N PRO A 43 0.03 7.93 0.48
CA PRO A 43 0.61 7.51 -0.79
C PRO A 43 2.10 7.21 -0.70
N PHE A 44 2.84 7.98 0.09
CA PHE A 44 4.27 7.79 0.29
C PHE A 44 4.57 6.49 1.04
N LEU A 45 3.73 6.14 2.01
CA LEU A 45 3.86 4.89 2.76
C LEU A 45 3.55 3.67 1.88
N VAL A 46 2.53 3.77 1.01
CA VAL A 46 2.23 2.71 0.03
C VAL A 46 3.39 2.56 -0.96
N ILE A 47 3.95 3.65 -1.48
CA ILE A 47 5.15 3.60 -2.34
C ILE A 47 6.31 2.89 -1.63
N ALA A 48 6.56 3.21 -0.36
CA ALA A 48 7.62 2.57 0.42
C ALA A 48 7.39 1.06 0.60
N ILE A 49 6.17 0.65 0.95
CA ILE A 49 5.78 -0.77 1.10
C ILE A 49 6.05 -1.53 -0.20
N TRP A 50 5.62 -0.99 -1.33
CA TRP A 50 5.81 -1.62 -2.63
C TRP A 50 7.27 -1.63 -3.06
N GLY A 51 8.00 -0.54 -2.86
CA GLY A 51 9.44 -0.47 -3.16
C GLY A 51 10.24 -1.53 -2.39
N ILE A 52 9.98 -1.67 -1.08
CA ILE A 52 10.59 -2.71 -0.24
C ILE A 52 10.14 -4.10 -0.71
N GLY A 53 8.85 -4.28 -0.99
CA GLY A 53 8.30 -5.53 -1.53
C GLY A 53 9.02 -5.97 -2.81
N TYR A 54 9.23 -5.08 -3.76
CA TYR A 54 9.98 -5.39 -4.99
C TYR A 54 11.43 -5.76 -4.71
N ALA A 55 12.11 -5.03 -3.82
CA ALA A 55 13.49 -5.35 -3.46
C ALA A 55 13.60 -6.78 -2.87
N ILE A 56 12.64 -7.19 -2.05
CA ILE A 56 12.58 -8.55 -1.47
C ILE A 56 12.27 -9.60 -2.56
N GLN A 57 11.39 -9.30 -3.52
CA GLN A 57 11.04 -10.19 -4.64
C GLN A 57 12.24 -10.58 -5.53
N LEU A 58 13.35 -9.83 -5.49
CA LEU A 58 14.57 -10.17 -6.22
C LEU A 58 15.25 -11.42 -5.65
N ASN A 59 15.11 -11.69 -4.35
CA ASN A 59 15.83 -12.75 -3.64
C ASN A 59 14.90 -13.84 -3.06
N VAL A 60 13.60 -13.57 -2.99
CA VAL A 60 12.60 -14.46 -2.39
C VAL A 60 11.52 -14.81 -3.41
N GLU A 61 10.81 -15.92 -3.17
CA GLU A 61 9.69 -16.36 -4.02
C GLU A 61 8.63 -15.25 -4.15
N LYS A 62 8.35 -14.87 -5.40
CA LYS A 62 7.59 -13.64 -5.73
C LYS A 62 6.15 -13.67 -5.20
N THR A 63 5.50 -14.84 -5.21
CA THR A 63 4.10 -15.03 -4.80
C THR A 63 3.93 -14.85 -3.30
N ARG A 64 4.86 -15.36 -2.50
CA ARG A 64 4.85 -15.15 -1.04
C ARG A 64 5.08 -13.69 -0.68
N VAL A 65 6.01 -13.03 -1.36
CA VAL A 65 6.31 -11.63 -1.07
C VAL A 65 5.13 -10.74 -1.44
N ILE A 66 4.49 -10.93 -2.60
CA ILE A 66 3.32 -10.12 -2.99
C ILE A 66 2.16 -10.28 -1.99
N LEU A 67 1.89 -11.50 -1.51
CA LEU A 67 0.88 -11.74 -0.49
C LEU A 67 1.21 -11.00 0.81
N LEU A 68 2.47 -11.06 1.25
CA LEU A 68 2.92 -10.34 2.44
C LEU A 68 2.81 -8.82 2.26
N THR A 69 3.25 -8.29 1.11
CA THR A 69 3.15 -6.86 0.78
C THR A 69 1.70 -6.38 0.86
N LEU A 70 0.76 -7.14 0.29
CA LEU A 70 -0.68 -6.82 0.34
C LEU A 70 -1.23 -6.84 1.77
N VAL A 71 -0.83 -7.80 2.60
CA VAL A 71 -1.24 -7.85 4.02
C VAL A 71 -0.72 -6.64 4.79
N VAL A 72 0.53 -6.26 4.57
CA VAL A 72 1.15 -5.07 5.20
C VAL A 72 0.45 -3.79 4.75
N GLU A 73 0.17 -3.64 3.45
CA GLU A 73 -0.57 -2.50 2.91
C GLU A 73 -1.98 -2.39 3.50
N CYS A 74 -2.76 -3.49 3.49
CA CYS A 74 -4.10 -3.51 4.07
C CYS A 74 -4.11 -3.15 5.55
N SER A 75 -3.12 -3.65 6.30
CA SER A 75 -2.97 -3.34 7.73
C SER A 75 -2.63 -1.86 7.95
N LEU A 76 -1.74 -1.30 7.12
CA LEU A 76 -1.42 0.12 7.16
C LEU A 76 -2.65 0.98 6.86
N LEU A 77 -3.38 0.68 5.78
CA LEU A 77 -4.57 1.44 5.39
C LEU A 77 -5.65 1.38 6.48
N PHE A 78 -5.86 0.21 7.09
CA PHE A 78 -6.76 0.05 8.22
C PHE A 78 -6.36 0.96 9.39
N ILE A 79 -5.08 0.95 9.79
CA ILE A 79 -4.58 1.79 10.88
C ILE A 79 -4.77 3.27 10.56
N ILE A 80 -4.44 3.72 9.35
CA ILE A 80 -4.57 5.13 8.97
C ILE A 80 -6.04 5.56 8.98
N ILE A 81 -6.94 4.77 8.37
CA ILE A 81 -8.37 5.11 8.27
C ILE A 81 -9.06 5.11 9.63
N PHE A 82 -8.70 4.18 10.52
CA PHE A 82 -9.35 4.01 11.82
C PHE A 82 -8.52 4.54 12.99
N TYR A 83 -7.47 5.32 12.72
CA TYR A 83 -6.51 5.81 13.72
C TYR A 83 -7.20 6.46 14.92
N GLU A 84 -8.10 7.42 14.66
CA GLU A 84 -8.82 8.14 15.72
C GLU A 84 -9.69 7.24 16.59
N ARG A 85 -10.26 6.16 16.04
CA ARG A 85 -11.08 5.20 16.82
C ARG A 85 -10.25 4.22 17.64
N LEU A 86 -8.99 4.00 17.27
CA LEU A 86 -8.12 3.03 17.92
C LEU A 86 -7.32 3.65 19.07
N PHE A 87 -7.05 4.96 19.01
CA PHE A 87 -6.13 5.64 19.93
C PHE A 87 -6.75 6.81 20.71
N GLN A 88 -8.08 6.99 20.65
CA GLN A 88 -8.87 7.82 21.58
C GLN A 88 -9.59 6.94 22.60
#